data_AF-A0A4P6PD84-F1
#
_entry.id   AF-A0A4P6PD84-F1
#
_cell.length_a   1.000
_cell.length_b   1.000
_cell.length_c   1.000
_cell.angle_alpha   90.00
_cell.angle_beta   90.00
_cell.angle_gamma   90.00
#
_symmetry.space_group_name_H-M   'P 1'
#
loop_
_entity.id
_entity.type
_entity.pdbx_description
1 polymer ?
#
loop_
_entity_poly.entity_id
_entity_poly.type
_entity_poly.pdbx_seq_one_letter_code
_entity_poly.pdbx_strand_id
1 'polypeptide(L)'
;MEELDPVKLKAELDQFKREKEKIRQLMGQIGGKDAEKQDRWVNRFFIIAIGALATNDFVNHLLHIQEPLIPPLFSLEIAVLLVSIKIIWMMHKSTKVEHFQFWILNSIEYRLNDVAKQLRHLENTVEKYHHDNNSD
;
A
#
# COMPACT_ATOMS: atom_id res chain seq x y z
N MET A 1 0.05 -28.75 -38.60
CA MET A 1 0.61 -28.57 -37.24
C MET A 1 1.68 -27.51 -37.37
N GLU A 2 1.39 -26.30 -36.91
CA GLU A 2 2.33 -25.17 -36.97
C GLU A 2 3.48 -25.47 -36.01
N GLU A 3 4.70 -25.64 -36.52
CA GLU A 3 5.86 -25.94 -35.69
C GLU A 3 6.09 -24.79 -34.70
N LEU A 4 5.92 -25.10 -33.42
CA LEU A 4 6.15 -24.20 -32.31
C LEU A 4 7.67 -23.91 -32.24
N ASP A 5 8.11 -22.86 -32.93
CA ASP A 5 9.51 -22.48 -33.03
C ASP A 5 10.07 -22.13 -31.63
N PRO A 6 11.02 -22.92 -31.07
CA PRO A 6 11.49 -22.77 -29.69
C PRO A 6 12.13 -21.40 -29.42
N VAL A 7 12.55 -20.71 -30.48
CA VAL A 7 13.08 -19.34 -30.43
C VAL A 7 11.96 -18.32 -30.18
N LYS A 8 10.79 -18.46 -30.83
CA LYS A 8 9.61 -17.62 -30.57
C LYS A 8 9.10 -17.81 -29.14
N LEU A 9 9.04 -19.06 -28.66
CA LEU A 9 8.57 -19.36 -27.31
C LEU A 9 9.46 -18.73 -26.23
N LYS A 10 10.79 -18.75 -26.43
CA LYS A 10 11.72 -18.05 -25.54
C LYS A 10 11.54 -16.53 -25.58
N ALA A 11 11.37 -15.96 -26.77
CA ALA A 11 11.15 -14.52 -26.92
C ALA A 11 9.86 -14.05 -26.25
N GLU A 12 8.76 -14.80 -26.42
CA GLU A 12 7.50 -14.55 -25.74
C GLU A 12 7.65 -14.72 -24.21
N LEU A 13 8.33 -15.76 -23.73
CA LEU A 13 8.56 -15.97 -22.30
C LEU A 13 9.34 -14.83 -21.66
N ASP A 14 10.35 -14.31 -22.35
CA ASP A 14 11.12 -13.15 -21.89
C ASP A 14 10.34 -11.83 -21.96
N GLN A 15 9.38 -11.71 -22.88
CA GLN A 15 8.41 -10.60 -22.86
C GLN A 15 7.49 -10.73 -21.65
N PHE A 16 6.93 -11.91 -21.38
CA PHE A 16 6.08 -12.16 -20.20
C PHE A 16 6.80 -11.86 -18.88
N LYS A 17 8.07 -12.27 -18.74
CA LYS A 17 8.87 -11.95 -17.55
C LYS A 17 9.06 -10.45 -17.37
N ARG A 18 9.33 -9.71 -18.45
CA ARG A 18 9.50 -8.26 -18.42
C ARG A 18 8.21 -7.53 -18.06
N GLU A 19 7.08 -7.96 -18.62
CA GLU A 19 5.76 -7.40 -18.28
C GLU A 19 5.40 -7.69 -16.83
N LYS A 20 5.65 -8.92 -16.36
CA LYS A 20 5.46 -9.29 -14.96
C LYS A 20 6.30 -8.42 -14.01
N GLU A 21 7.56 -8.17 -14.35
CA GLU A 21 8.44 -7.32 -13.54
C GLU A 21 7.99 -5.86 -13.52
N LYS A 22 7.50 -5.33 -14.66
CA LYS A 22 6.89 -4.00 -14.73
C LYS A 22 5.64 -3.90 -13.86
N ILE A 23 4.74 -4.89 -13.95
CA ILE A 23 3.54 -4.94 -13.12
C ILE A 23 3.93 -4.96 -11.64
N ARG A 24 4.93 -5.76 -11.27
CA ARG A 24 5.46 -5.81 -9.89
C ARG A 24 6.05 -4.48 -9.44
N GLN A 25 6.79 -3.77 -10.29
CA GLN A 25 7.36 -2.46 -9.97
C GLN A 25 6.27 -1.41 -9.80
N LEU A 26 5.27 -1.37 -10.68
CA LEU A 26 4.10 -0.49 -10.54
C LEU A 26 3.34 -0.80 -9.25
N MET A 27 3.15 -2.09 -8.94
CA MET A 27 2.56 -2.55 -7.67
C MET A 27 3.36 -2.09 -6.46
N GLY A 28 4.69 -2.16 -6.52
CA GLY A 28 5.60 -1.72 -5.45
C GLY A 28 5.69 -0.19 -5.30
N GLN A 29 5.52 0.56 -6.38
CA GLN A 29 5.40 2.02 -6.34
C GLN A 29 4.09 2.45 -5.69
N ILE A 30 2.98 1.74 -5.96
CA ILE A 30 1.70 1.98 -5.30
C ILE A 30 1.72 1.50 -3.84
N GLY A 31 2.44 0.42 -3.55
CA GLY A 31 2.66 -0.13 -2.21
C GLY A 31 3.67 0.64 -1.34
N GLY A 32 4.22 1.76 -1.83
CA GLY A 32 4.89 2.73 -0.96
C GLY A 32 6.37 2.51 -0.68
N LYS A 33 7.12 1.80 -1.53
CA LYS A 33 8.57 1.57 -1.31
C LYS A 33 9.39 2.87 -1.21
N ASP A 34 9.04 3.90 -1.99
CA ASP A 34 9.62 5.24 -1.88
C ASP A 34 8.93 6.09 -0.80
N ALA A 35 7.63 5.87 -0.61
CA ALA A 35 6.85 6.54 0.41
C ALA A 35 7.35 6.20 1.83
N GLU A 36 7.87 4.99 2.07
CA GLU A 36 8.41 4.53 3.35
C GLU A 36 9.71 5.26 3.76
N LYS A 37 10.58 5.54 2.79
CA LYS A 37 11.81 6.34 3.04
C LYS A 37 11.45 7.78 3.39
N GLN A 38 10.54 8.38 2.62
CA GLN A 38 10.05 9.73 2.87
C GLN A 38 9.31 9.81 4.21
N ASP A 39 8.56 8.77 4.57
CA ASP A 39 7.88 8.65 5.87
C ASP A 39 8.86 8.68 7.04
N ARG A 40 9.91 7.85 6.97
CA ARG A 40 10.94 7.82 8.01
C ARG A 40 11.61 9.18 8.20
N TRP A 41 11.89 9.88 7.12
CA TRP A 41 12.53 11.20 7.21
C TRP A 41 11.60 12.24 7.83
N VAL A 42 10.34 12.29 7.41
CA VAL A 42 9.38 13.26 7.98
C VAL A 42 9.01 12.91 9.42
N ASN A 43 8.86 11.62 9.76
CA ASN A 43 8.65 11.21 11.15
C ASN A 43 9.82 11.64 12.04
N ARG A 44 11.07 11.47 11.56
CA ARG A 44 12.27 11.93 12.26
C ARG A 44 12.29 13.45 12.43
N PHE A 45 11.92 14.20 11.39
CA PHE A 45 11.79 15.66 11.46
C PHE A 45 10.78 16.08 12.55
N PHE A 46 9.59 15.48 12.59
CA PHE A 46 8.60 15.79 13.63
C PHE A 46 9.08 15.45 15.05
N ILE A 47 9.78 14.32 15.24
CA ILE A 47 10.33 13.95 16.55
C ILE A 47 11.37 14.98 16.99
N ILE A 48 12.27 15.40 16.09
CA ILE A 48 13.28 16.41 16.38
C ILE A 48 12.62 17.77 16.68
N ALA A 49 11.63 18.19 15.89
CA ALA A 49 10.94 19.46 16.09
C ALA A 49 10.21 19.52 17.45
N ILE A 50 9.43 18.49 17.79
CA ILE A 50 8.73 18.41 19.07
C ILE A 50 9.75 18.30 20.22
N GLY A 51 10.80 17.50 20.07
CA GLY A 51 11.86 17.36 21.05
C GLY A 51 12.62 18.67 21.29
N ALA A 52 12.87 19.45 20.24
CA ALA A 52 13.51 20.77 20.34
C ALA A 52 12.62 21.78 21.07
N LEU A 53 11.32 21.83 20.76
CA LEU A 53 10.36 22.67 21.48
C LEU A 53 10.29 22.29 22.97
N ALA A 54 10.19 20.99 23.28
CA ALA A 54 10.15 20.49 24.65
C ALA A 54 11.46 20.76 25.40
N THR A 55 12.62 20.61 24.74
CA THR A 55 13.92 20.91 25.35
C THR A 55 14.06 22.41 25.61
N ASN A 56 13.63 23.26 24.69
CA ASN A 56 13.65 24.71 24.87
C ASN A 56 12.77 25.12 26.06
N ASP A 57 11.55 24.59 26.14
CA ASP A 57 10.65 24.84 27.26
C ASP A 57 11.23 24.34 28.59
N PHE A 58 11.79 23.12 28.60
CA PHE A 58 12.45 22.54 29.77
C PHE A 58 13.66 23.37 30.24
N VAL A 59 14.52 23.81 29.32
CA VAL A 59 15.69 24.65 29.64
C VAL A 59 15.27 26.02 30.15
N ASN A 60 14.27 26.65 29.54
CA ASN A 60 13.73 27.93 30.02
C ASN A 60 13.14 27.80 31.42
N HIS A 61 12.41 26.70 31.68
CA HIS A 61 11.84 26.40 33.00
C HIS A 61 12.93 26.11 34.05
N LEU A 62 13.97 25.35 33.69
CA LEU A 62 15.04 24.96 34.63
C LEU A 62 16.00 26.13 34.95
N LEU A 63 16.31 26.98 33.97
CA LEU A 63 17.26 28.10 34.12
C LEU A 63 16.60 29.41 34.60
N HIS A 64 15.28 29.45 34.86
CA HIS A 64 14.55 30.66 35.27
C HIS A 64 14.90 31.88 34.41
N ILE A 65 15.00 31.70 33.09
CA ILE A 65 15.24 32.82 32.17
C ILE A 65 14.00 33.71 32.20
N GLN A 66 14.14 34.93 32.71
CA GLN A 66 13.04 35.87 32.95
C GLN A 66 12.36 36.35 31.65
N GLU A 67 13.05 36.23 30.52
CA GLU A 67 12.56 36.56 29.17
C GLU A 67 12.79 35.35 28.25
N PRO A 68 11.94 34.32 28.29
CA PRO A 68 12.04 33.22 27.35
C PRO A 68 11.72 33.73 25.94
N LEU A 69 12.53 33.33 24.95
CA LEU A 69 12.37 33.76 23.55
C LEU A 69 10.99 33.39 22.96
N ILE A 70 10.31 32.40 23.55
CA ILE A 70 8.96 31.96 23.18
C ILE A 70 8.20 31.69 24.49
N PRO A 71 7.02 32.30 24.71
CA PRO A 71 6.18 32.00 25.87
C PRO A 71 5.79 30.50 25.91
N PRO A 72 5.83 29.83 27.08
CA PRO A 72 5.54 28.40 27.21
C PRO A 72 4.18 27.98 26.61
N LEU A 73 3.14 28.79 26.83
CA LEU A 73 1.81 28.58 26.26
C LEU A 73 1.83 28.57 24.73
N PHE A 74 2.56 29.51 24.12
CA PHE A 74 2.67 29.62 22.68
C PHE A 74 3.47 28.44 22.08
N SER A 75 4.52 27.99 22.78
CA SER A 75 5.27 26.77 22.41
C SER A 75 4.38 25.53 22.41
N LEU A 76 3.52 25.39 23.43
CA LEU A 76 2.56 24.28 23.53
C LEU A 76 1.53 24.31 22.41
N GLU A 77 0.98 25.48 22.08
CA GLU A 77 0.05 25.64 20.95
C GLU A 77 0.69 25.22 19.62
N ILE A 78 1.94 25.62 19.37
CA ILE A 78 2.69 25.22 18.17
C ILE A 78 2.92 23.69 18.17
N ALA A 79 3.26 23.10 19.31
CA ALA A 79 3.47 21.66 19.42
C ALA A 79 2.18 20.88 19.11
N VAL A 80 1.04 21.30 19.65
CA VAL A 80 -0.27 20.68 19.38
C VAL A 80 -0.64 20.83 17.90
N LEU A 81 -0.42 22.02 17.31
CA LEU A 81 -0.69 22.27 15.90
C LEU A 81 0.17 21.39 14.98
N LEU A 82 1.46 21.22 15.30
CA LEU A 82 2.35 20.31 14.56
C LEU A 82 1.90 18.85 14.63
N VAL A 83 1.47 18.38 15.81
CA VAL A 83 0.95 17.01 15.97
C VAL A 83 -0.32 16.82 15.15
N SER A 84 -1.25 17.78 15.19
CA SER A 84 -2.50 17.73 14.40
C SER A 84 -2.22 17.65 12.89
N ILE A 85 -1.29 18.47 12.38
CA ILE A 85 -0.88 18.43 10.97
C ILE A 85 -0.29 17.07 10.61
N LYS A 86 0.55 16.49 11.48
CA LYS A 86 1.14 15.15 11.27
C LYS A 86 0.07 14.07 11.14
N ILE A 87 -0.96 14.11 11.98
CA ILE A 87 -2.07 13.15 11.94
C ILE A 87 -2.82 13.26 10.61
N ILE A 88 -3.19 14.47 10.19
CA ILE A 88 -3.86 14.71 8.90
C ILE A 88 -2.99 14.20 7.75
N TRP A 89 -1.68 14.47 7.81
CA TRP A 89 -0.73 14.06 6.78
C TRP A 89 -0.59 12.52 6.70
N MET A 90 -0.53 11.83 7.84
CA MET A 90 -0.57 10.37 7.90
C MET A 90 -1.87 9.80 7.33
N MET A 91 -3.01 10.40 7.67
CA MET A 91 -4.33 9.97 7.21
C MET A 91 -4.46 10.07 5.68
N HIS A 92 -4.08 11.22 5.11
CA HIS A 92 -4.10 11.43 3.66
C HIS A 92 -3.17 10.46 2.91
N LYS A 93 -2.07 10.05 3.53
CA LYS A 93 -1.13 9.08 2.95
C LYS A 93 -1.69 7.64 2.98
N SER A 94 -2.43 7.27 4.03
CA SER A 94 -3.04 5.93 4.17
C SER A 94 -4.05 5.63 3.06
N THR A 95 -4.82 6.63 2.63
CA THR A 95 -5.92 6.48 1.65
C THR A 95 -5.50 5.88 0.31
N LYS A 96 -4.28 6.17 -0.17
CA LYS A 96 -3.81 5.65 -1.47
C LYS A 96 -3.55 4.14 -1.43
N VAL A 97 -2.98 3.64 -0.34
CA VAL A 97 -2.68 2.22 -0.16
C VAL A 97 -3.96 1.44 0.03
N GLU A 98 -4.91 1.96 0.81
CA GLU A 98 -6.22 1.36 1.04
C GLU A 98 -7.01 1.21 -0.28
N HIS A 99 -7.03 2.26 -1.12
CA HIS A 99 -7.69 2.19 -2.41
C HIS A 99 -7.08 1.11 -3.31
N PHE A 100 -5.75 1.00 -3.33
CA PHE A 100 -5.07 -0.03 -4.10
C PHE A 100 -5.35 -1.45 -3.59
N GLN A 101 -5.30 -1.66 -2.26
CA GLN A 101 -5.64 -2.92 -1.63
C GLN A 101 -7.08 -3.34 -1.97
N PHE A 102 -8.01 -2.38 -1.95
CA PHE A 102 -9.40 -2.58 -2.33
C PHE A 102 -9.52 -3.05 -3.80
N TRP A 103 -8.83 -2.38 -4.74
CA TRP A 103 -8.85 -2.78 -6.16
C TRP A 103 -8.30 -4.19 -6.39
N ILE A 104 -7.22 -4.55 -5.72
CA ILE A 104 -6.65 -5.90 -5.83
C ILE A 104 -7.63 -6.94 -5.29
N LEU A 105 -8.21 -6.71 -4.11
CA LEU A 105 -9.17 -7.63 -3.52
C LEU A 105 -10.39 -7.84 -4.45
N ASN A 106 -10.96 -6.75 -4.98
CA ASN A 106 -12.08 -6.82 -5.91
C ASN A 106 -11.73 -7.60 -7.19
N SER A 107 -10.51 -7.41 -7.72
CA SER A 107 -10.06 -8.16 -8.90
C SER A 107 -9.89 -9.66 -8.64
N ILE A 108 -9.42 -10.03 -7.45
CA ILE A 108 -9.26 -11.43 -7.02
C ILE A 108 -10.64 -12.05 -6.77
N GLU A 109 -11.54 -11.33 -6.11
CA GLU A 109 -12.92 -11.75 -5.87
C GLU A 109 -13.64 -12.04 -7.19
N TYR A 110 -13.53 -11.13 -8.17
CA TYR A 110 -14.11 -11.34 -9.49
C TYR A 110 -13.55 -12.59 -10.19
N ARG A 111 -12.22 -12.78 -10.18
CA ARG A 111 -11.59 -13.97 -10.77
C ARG A 111 -12.00 -15.26 -10.07
N LEU A 112 -12.04 -15.27 -8.74
CA LEU A 112 -12.49 -16.42 -7.96
C LEU A 112 -13.94 -16.78 -8.29
N ASN A 113 -14.80 -15.77 -8.43
CA ASN A 113 -16.20 -16.00 -8.79
C ASN A 113 -16.36 -16.59 -10.19
N ASP A 114 -15.55 -16.13 -11.16
CA ASP A 114 -15.58 -16.69 -12.51
C ASP A 114 -15.09 -18.15 -12.54
N VAL A 115 -14.00 -18.44 -11.84
CA VAL A 115 -13.50 -19.82 -11.67
C VAL A 115 -14.57 -20.71 -11.00
N ALA A 116 -15.25 -20.20 -9.98
CA ALA A 116 -16.33 -20.94 -9.31
C ALA A 116 -17.51 -21.24 -10.25
N LYS A 117 -17.86 -20.32 -11.15
CA LYS A 117 -18.89 -20.56 -12.18
C LYS A 117 -18.46 -21.61 -13.19
N GLN A 118 -17.22 -21.54 -13.67
CA GLN A 118 -16.66 -22.52 -14.60
C GLN A 118 -16.64 -23.92 -13.96
N LEU A 119 -16.27 -24.02 -12.69
CA LEU A 119 -16.24 -25.28 -11.95
C LEU A 119 -17.65 -25.90 -11.84
N ARG A 120 -18.66 -25.10 -11.51
CA ARG A 120 -20.07 -25.55 -11.47
C ARG A 120 -20.57 -26.00 -12.83
N HIS A 121 -20.19 -25.30 -13.90
CA HIS A 121 -20.58 -25.70 -15.25
C HIS A 121 -19.95 -27.03 -15.66
N LEU A 122 -18.70 -27.27 -15.26
CA LEU A 122 -18.02 -28.53 -15.47
C LEU A 122 -18.71 -29.67 -14.71
N GLU A 123 -19.03 -29.45 -13.42
CA GLU A 123 -19.73 -30.41 -12.57
C GLU A 123 -21.09 -30.82 -13.15
N ASN A 124 -21.91 -29.86 -13.55
CA ASN A 124 -23.21 -30.13 -14.19
C ASN A 124 -23.06 -30.87 -15.53
N THR A 125 -22.00 -30.58 -16.29
CA THR A 125 -21.74 -31.25 -17.58
C THR A 125 -21.34 -32.71 -17.35
N VAL A 126 -20.50 -32.96 -16.36
CA VAL A 126 -20.08 -34.31 -15.96
C VAL A 126 -21.27 -35.11 -15.43
N GLU A 127 -22.11 -34.52 -14.59
CA GLU A 127 -23.32 -35.16 -14.07
C GLU A 127 -24.29 -35.54 -15.20
N LYS A 128 -24.52 -34.63 -16.15
CA LYS A 128 -25.35 -34.90 -17.32
C LYS A 128 -24.80 -36.04 -18.18
N TYR A 129 -23.49 -36.08 -18.40
CA TYR A 129 -22.83 -37.17 -19.13
C TYR A 129 -22.99 -38.52 -18.42
N HIS A 130 -22.87 -38.55 -17.09
CA HIS A 130 -23.08 -39.77 -16.32
C HIS A 130 -24.54 -40.23 -16.31
N HIS A 131 -25.49 -39.31 -16.33
CA HIS A 131 -26.91 -39.65 -16.34
C HIS A 131 -27.38 -40.19 -17.69
N ASP A 132 -26.91 -39.62 -18.82
CA ASP A 132 -27.22 -40.14 -20.17
C ASP A 132 -26.65 -41.56 -20.36
N ASN A 133 -25.40 -41.80 -19.94
CA ASN A 133 -24.74 -43.11 -20.10
C ASN A 133 -25.35 -44.25 -19.25
N ASN A 134 -26.18 -43.92 -18.25
CA ASN A 134 -26.83 -44.91 -17.39
C ASN A 134 -28.32 -45.07 -17.74
N SER A 135 -28.80 -44.36 -18.76
CA SER A 135 -30.17 -44.39 -19.27
C SER A 135 -30.32 -45.16 -20.60
N ASP A 136 -29.21 -45.59 -21.20
CA ASP A 136 -29.09 -46.52 -22.34
C ASP A 136 -28.74 -47.95 -21.87
#